data_AF-A0A6I4V3V6-F1
#
_entry.id   AF-A0A6I4V3V6-F1
#
_cell.length_a   1.000
_cell.length_b   1.000
_cell.length_c   1.000
_cell.angle_alpha   90.00
_cell.angle_beta   90.00
_cell.angle_gamma   90.00
#
_symmetry.space_group_name_H-M   'P 1'
#
loop_
_entity.id
_entity.type
_entity.pdbx_description
1 polymer ?
#
loop_
_entity_poly.entity_id
_entity_poly.type
_entity_poly.pdbx_seq_one_letter_code
_entity_poly.pdbx_strand_id
1 'polypeptide(L)' 'MAAIHDKDRKCREIAALIASGKGVCESCREIGVSEKTFGRWRKAMREAG' A
#
# COMPACT_ATOMS: atom_id res chain seq x y z
N MET A 1 -11.01 1.39 -17.72
CA MET A 1 -10.09 0.90 -16.66
C MET A 1 -9.10 2.01 -16.36
N ALA A 2 -9.52 3.05 -15.63
CA ALA A 2 -8.63 4.16 -15.30
C ALA A 2 -7.69 3.66 -14.20
N ALA A 3 -6.45 3.31 -14.58
CA ALA A 3 -5.39 2.99 -13.65
C ALA A 3 -5.23 4.19 -12.73
N ILE A 4 -5.64 4.05 -11.46
CA ILE A 4 -5.37 5.05 -10.42
C ILE A 4 -3.85 5.06 -10.27
N HIS A 5 -3.17 5.92 -11.01
CA HIS A 5 -1.70 5.98 -11.11
C HIS A 5 -1.05 6.18 -9.73
N ASP A 6 -1.77 6.79 -8.79
CA ASP A 6 -1.26 7.01 -7.43
C ASP A 6 -1.47 5.83 -6.49
N LYS A 7 -2.40 4.90 -6.76
CA LYS A 7 -2.72 3.86 -5.75
C LYS A 7 -1.58 2.88 -5.58
N ASP A 8 -0.93 2.50 -6.68
CA ASP A 8 0.21 1.59 -6.66
C ASP A 8 1.42 2.25 -5.98
N ARG A 9 1.72 3.50 -6.36
CA ARG A 9 2.79 4.30 -5.76
C ARG A 9 2.60 4.45 -4.25
N LYS A 10 1.41 4.89 -3.81
CA LYS A 10 1.09 5.05 -2.39
C LYS A 10 1.21 3.74 -1.61
N CYS A 11 0.72 2.63 -2.17
CA CYS A 11 0.86 1.33 -1.52
C CYS A 11 2.32 0.86 -1.44
N ARG A 12 3.16 1.14 -2.45
CA ARG A 12 4.61 0.86 -2.37
C ARG A 12 5.30 1.71 -1.30
N GLU A 13 4.94 2.98 -1.18
CA GLU A 13 5.44 3.87 -0.14
C GLU A 13 5.09 3.33 1.25
N ILE A 14 3.85 2.89 1.45
CA ILE A 14 3.41 2.21 2.69
C ILE A 14 4.23 0.94 2.95
N ALA A 15 4.46 0.11 1.92
CA ALA A 15 5.27 -1.10 2.06
C ALA A 15 6.73 -0.78 2.44
N ALA A 16 7.31 0.29 1.89
CA ALA A 16 8.66 0.75 2.23
C ALA A 16 8.72 1.27 3.68
N LEU A 17 7.73 2.03 4.13
CA LEU A 17 7.62 2.47 5.52
C LEU A 17 7.50 1.28 6.49
N ILE A 18 6.69 0.28 6.14
CA ILE A 18 6.57 -0.95 6.93
C ILE A 18 7.89 -1.73 6.97
N ALA A 19 8.59 -1.85 5.84
CA ALA A 19 9.90 -2.49 5.77
C ALA A 19 10.96 -1.75 6.61
N SER A 20 10.82 -0.43 6.74
CA SER A 20 11.65 0.41 7.62
C SER A 20 11.30 0.28 9.11
N GLY A 21 10.32 -0.56 9.48
CA GLY A 21 9.91 -0.79 10.87
C GLY A 21 8.69 0.04 11.32
N LYS A 22 8.06 0.81 10.42
CA LYS A 22 6.89 1.63 10.75
C LYS A 22 5.61 0.77 10.77
N GLY A 23 4.64 1.12 11.60
CA GLY A 23 3.37 0.39 11.69
C GLY A 23 2.53 0.52 10.42
N VAL A 24 1.78 -0.53 10.07
CA VAL A 24 0.85 -0.53 8.92
C VAL A 24 -0.21 0.56 9.06
N CYS A 25 -0.81 0.71 10.24
CA CYS A 25 -1.84 1.71 10.51
C CYS A 25 -1.30 3.15 10.41
N GLU A 26 -0.13 3.42 10.99
CA GLU A 26 0.53 4.73 10.88
C GLU A 26 0.84 5.08 9.43
N SER A 27 1.45 4.14 8.70
CA SER A 27 1.80 4.33 7.30
C SER A 27 0.57 4.55 6.41
N CYS A 28 -0.51 3.79 6.64
CA CYS A 28 -1.79 3.98 5.95
C CYS A 28 -2.40 5.36 6.23
N ARG A 29 -2.30 5.84 7.47
CA ARG A 29 -2.83 7.14 7.89
C ARG A 29 -2.01 8.31 7.35
N GLU A 30 -0.70 8.16 7.31
CA GLU A 30 0.25 9.15 6.78
C GLU A 30 0.09 9.35 5.26
N ILE A 31 -0.07 8.24 4.52
CA ILE A 31 -0.19 8.26 3.05
C ILE A 31 -1.65 8.47 2.59
N GLY A 32 -2.62 8.31 3.49
CA GLY A 32 -4.05 8.48 3.20
C GLY A 32 -4.64 7.33 2.38
N VAL A 33 -4.22 6.10 2.64
CA VAL A 33 -4.76 4.89 2.01
C VAL A 33 -5.42 4.03 3.08
N SER A 34 -6.65 3.58 2.85
CA SER A 34 -7.29 2.63 3.75
C SER A 34 -6.54 1.30 3.78
N GLU A 35 -6.43 0.70 4.96
CA GLU A 35 -5.82 -0.62 5.15
C GLU A 35 -6.43 -1.68 4.22
N LYS A 36 -7.74 -1.61 3.95
CA LYS A 36 -8.43 -2.51 3.00
C LYS A 36 -7.87 -2.41 1.57
N THR A 37 -7.53 -1.20 1.15
CA THR A 37 -6.93 -0.92 -0.17
C THR A 37 -5.50 -1.45 -0.23
N PHE A 38 -4.72 -1.19 0.83
CA PHE A 38 -3.36 -1.70 0.96
C PHE A 38 -3.33 -3.23 0.99
N GLY A 39 -4.23 -3.87 1.76
CA GLY A 39 -4.34 -5.33 1.84
C GLY A 39 -4.72 -5.98 0.51
N ARG A 40 -5.67 -5.41 -0.25
CA ARG A 40 -6.01 -5.89 -1.60
C ARG A 40 -4.83 -5.76 -2.57
N TRP A 41 -4.13 -4.63 -2.52
CA TRP A 41 -2.95 -4.41 -3.35
C TRP A 41 -1.82 -5.39 -3.00
N ARG A 42 -1.54 -5.58 -1.70
CA ARG A 42 -0.51 -6.51 -1.22
C ARG A 42 -0.82 -7.94 -1.64
N LYS A 43 -2.08 -8.36 -1.59
CA LYS A 43 -2.51 -9.68 -2.08
C LYS A 43 -2.26 -9.81 -3.59
N ALA A 44 -2.72 -8.85 -4.39
CA ALA A 44 -2.51 -8.86 -5.83
C ALA A 44 -1.01 -8.89 -6.22
N MET A 45 -0.16 -8.14 -5.51
CA MET A 45 1.29 -8.17 -5.70
C MET A 45 1.92 -9.52 -5.31
N ARG A 46 1.35 -10.22 -4.32
CA ARG A 46 1.83 -11.54 -3.87
C ARG A 46 1.39 -12.68 -4.80
N GLU A 47 0.29 -12.48 -5.53
CA GLU A 47 -0.22 -13.43 -6.54
C GLU A 47 0.38 -13.17 -7.94
N ALA A 48 1.00 -12.00 -8.15
CA ALA A 48 1.64 -11.61 -9.40
C ALA A 48 3.15 -11.96 -9.47
N GLY A 49 3.71 -12.56 -8.43
CA GLY A 49 5.08 -13.08 -8.38
C GLY A 49 5.08 -14.59 -8.18
#